data_AF-A0A3N5NYG6-F1
#
_entry.id   AF-A0A3N5NYG6-F1
#
_cell.length_a   1.000
_cell.length_b   1.000
_cell.length_c   1.000
_cell.angle_alpha   90.00
_cell.angle_beta   90.00
_cell.angle_gamma   90.00
#
_symmetry.space_group_name_H-M   'P 1'
#
loop_
_entity.id
_entity.type
_entity.pdbx_description
1 polymer ?
#
loop_
_entity_poly.entity_id
_entity_poly.type
_entity_poly.pdbx_seq_one_letter_code
_entity_poly.pdbx_strand_id
1 'polypeptide(L)'
;MTIAQAPGKVILFGEHAVVYGRPAIAVPVTEVKAQAQVEPGERGQGTVILASDLGQRIVLREAADDEALAHLVRLVLQRLRAGRDPDLTITVTSTVPIARGMGSGAAVSTAIARALIKHLGHWAASRTISELVYQAEVLYHGTPSGIDNTVVAFEKPIFFVKDEGWEVFWVAQPLLLAIGDTGIESSTR
;
A
#
# COMPACT_ATOMS: atom_id res chain seq x y z
N MET A 1 13.57 -7.61 14.48
CA MET A 1 12.18 -7.22 14.25
C MET A 1 12.14 -5.79 13.75
N THR A 2 11.42 -5.53 12.66
CA THR A 2 11.30 -4.20 12.02
C THR A 2 9.84 -3.90 11.77
N ILE A 3 9.37 -2.71 12.17
CA ILE A 3 7.98 -2.28 11.96
C ILE A 3 7.95 -1.06 11.03
N ALA A 4 6.97 -1.02 10.14
CA ALA A 4 6.58 0.17 9.41
C ALA A 4 5.05 0.29 9.32
N GLN A 5 4.58 1.50 9.06
CA GLN A 5 3.17 1.83 8.96
C GLN A 5 2.89 2.63 7.69
N ALA A 6 1.62 2.67 7.29
CA ALA A 6 1.12 3.56 6.24
C ALA A 6 -0.33 3.97 6.56
N PRO A 7 -0.72 5.22 6.30
CA PRO A 7 -2.08 5.70 6.56
C PRO A 7 -3.06 5.17 5.51
N GLY A 8 -4.36 5.28 5.82
CA GLY A 8 -5.38 5.27 4.77
C GLY A 8 -5.36 6.56 3.93
N LYS A 9 -6.30 6.68 2.99
CA LYS A 9 -6.51 7.90 2.20
C LYS A 9 -7.98 8.15 1.97
N VAL A 10 -8.33 9.40 1.66
CA VAL A 10 -9.63 9.77 1.08
C VAL A 10 -9.42 10.67 -0.13
N ILE A 11 -10.33 10.58 -1.09
CA ILE A 11 -10.40 11.49 -2.24
C ILE A 11 -11.41 12.57 -1.88
N LEU A 12 -10.96 13.83 -1.78
CA LEU A 12 -11.82 14.97 -1.48
C LEU A 12 -12.58 15.43 -2.73
N PHE A 13 -11.91 15.39 -3.88
CA PHE A 13 -12.47 15.82 -5.16
C PHE A 13 -11.98 14.91 -6.29
N GLY A 14 -12.85 14.64 -7.26
CA GLY A 14 -12.45 14.04 -8.54
C GLY A 14 -12.33 12.52 -8.59
N GLU A 15 -12.89 11.76 -7.63
CA GLU A 15 -12.80 10.28 -7.57
C GLU A 15 -13.16 9.59 -8.90
N HIS A 16 -14.24 10.00 -9.55
CA HIS A 16 -14.66 9.45 -10.84
C HIS A 16 -14.12 10.25 -12.04
N ALA A 17 -13.69 11.48 -11.82
CA ALA A 17 -13.22 12.35 -12.89
C ALA A 17 -11.77 11.99 -13.27
N VAL A 18 -10.98 11.52 -12.30
CA VAL A 18 -9.56 11.19 -12.46
C VAL A 18 -9.28 10.10 -13.48
N VAL A 19 -10.18 9.11 -13.57
CA VAL A 19 -10.03 8.02 -14.56
C VAL A 19 -10.17 8.52 -16.00
N TYR A 20 -10.80 9.69 -16.19
CA TYR A 20 -10.96 10.38 -17.48
C TYR A 20 -9.97 11.53 -17.68
N GLY A 21 -8.85 11.55 -16.95
CA GLY A 21 -7.82 12.58 -17.10
C GLY A 21 -8.21 13.94 -16.52
N ARG A 22 -9.21 14.00 -15.63
CA ARG A 22 -9.54 15.23 -14.90
C ARG A 22 -8.82 15.29 -13.55
N PRO A 23 -8.65 16.48 -12.96
CA PRO A 23 -7.98 16.59 -11.67
C PRO A 23 -8.72 15.92 -10.52
N ALA A 24 -7.94 15.40 -9.57
CA ALA A 24 -8.40 14.95 -8.28
C ALA A 24 -7.52 15.49 -7.15
N ILE A 25 -8.13 15.65 -5.98
CA ILE A 25 -7.44 15.99 -4.74
C ILE A 25 -7.65 14.86 -3.75
N ALA A 26 -6.57 14.30 -3.24
CA ALA A 26 -6.61 13.25 -2.24
C ALA A 26 -5.67 13.54 -1.09
N VAL A 27 -6.06 13.07 0.10
CA VAL A 27 -5.37 13.35 1.36
C VAL A 27 -5.20 12.07 2.18
N PRO A 28 -4.10 11.95 2.94
CA PRO A 28 -3.93 10.82 3.85
C PRO A 28 -4.91 10.94 5.02
N VAL A 29 -5.38 9.80 5.52
CA VAL A 29 -6.16 9.69 6.76
C VAL A 29 -5.28 9.01 7.79
N THR A 30 -4.68 9.80 8.68
CA THR A 30 -3.65 9.32 9.60
C THR A 30 -4.21 8.59 10.82
N GLU A 31 -5.52 8.69 11.06
CA GLU A 31 -6.26 8.09 12.16
C GLU A 31 -6.45 6.58 11.95
N VAL A 32 -6.42 6.11 10.70
CA VAL A 32 -6.43 4.68 10.34
C VAL A 32 -5.11 4.32 9.67
N LYS A 33 -4.53 3.18 10.02
CA LYS A 33 -3.21 2.77 9.55
C LYS A 33 -3.13 1.28 9.31
N ALA A 34 -2.41 0.91 8.26
CA ALA A 34 -1.85 -0.42 8.11
C ALA A 34 -0.47 -0.46 8.76
N GLN A 35 -0.13 -1.59 9.36
CA GLN A 35 1.15 -1.89 9.99
C GLN A 35 1.67 -3.22 9.44
N ALA A 36 2.95 -3.23 9.11
CA ALA A 36 3.68 -4.45 8.79
C ALA A 36 4.87 -4.62 9.73
N GLN A 37 5.04 -5.83 10.21
CA GLN A 37 6.16 -6.28 11.01
C GLN A 37 6.93 -7.33 10.23
N VAL A 38 8.25 -7.17 10.13
CA VAL A 38 9.15 -8.14 9.49
C VAL A 38 10.16 -8.64 10.51
N GLU A 39 10.33 -9.95 10.56
CA GLU A 39 11.30 -10.63 11.40
C GLU A 39 11.97 -11.81 10.68
N PRO A 40 13.17 -12.23 11.14
CA PRO A 40 13.82 -13.39 10.58
C PRO A 40 12.97 -14.64 10.77
N GLY A 41 12.95 -15.49 9.75
CA GLY A 41 12.28 -16.76 9.76
C GLY A 41 13.06 -17.92 10.34
N GLU A 42 12.38 -19.04 10.58
CA GLU A 42 13.05 -20.32 10.78
C GLU A 42 13.79 -20.77 9.52
N ARG A 43 14.90 -21.47 9.70
CA ARG A 43 15.76 -21.90 8.59
C ARG A 43 15.00 -22.82 7.63
N GLY A 44 14.92 -22.43 6.37
CA GLY A 44 14.26 -23.19 5.30
C GLY A 44 12.75 -22.93 5.15
N GLN A 45 12.15 -22.12 6.04
CA GLN A 45 10.72 -21.80 5.98
C GLN A 45 10.35 -20.95 4.75
N GLY A 46 11.29 -20.14 4.24
CA GLY A 46 11.03 -19.11 3.23
C GLY A 46 10.38 -17.86 3.79
N THR A 47 9.82 -17.04 2.90
CA THR A 47 9.07 -15.86 3.30
C THR A 47 7.60 -16.24 3.52
N VAL A 48 7.09 -15.96 4.72
CA VAL A 48 5.69 -16.18 5.10
C VAL A 48 5.03 -14.85 5.41
N ILE A 49 3.87 -14.59 4.81
CA ILE A 49 3.04 -13.42 5.06
C ILE A 49 1.82 -13.85 5.88
N LEU A 50 1.64 -13.23 7.04
CA LEU A 50 0.53 -13.43 7.96
C LEU A 50 -0.34 -12.18 7.93
N ALA A 51 -1.42 -12.20 7.14
CA ALA A 51 -2.41 -11.13 7.13
C ALA A 51 -3.48 -11.44 8.18
N SER A 52 -3.24 -11.00 9.41
CA SER A 52 -4.03 -11.38 10.58
C SER A 52 -5.50 -10.96 10.45
N ASP A 53 -5.77 -9.77 9.91
CA ASP A 53 -7.15 -9.26 9.77
C ASP A 53 -7.96 -10.03 8.72
N LEU A 54 -7.27 -10.66 7.77
CA LEU A 54 -7.89 -11.50 6.73
C LEU A 54 -7.91 -12.98 7.13
N GLY A 55 -7.29 -13.35 8.25
CA GLY A 55 -7.09 -14.75 8.63
C GLY A 55 -6.25 -15.54 7.61
N GLN A 56 -5.40 -14.86 6.82
CA GLN A 56 -4.65 -15.46 5.73
C GLN A 56 -3.19 -15.71 6.11
N ARG A 57 -2.69 -16.88 5.70
CA ARG A 57 -1.27 -17.24 5.74
C ARG A 57 -0.83 -17.58 4.32
N ILE A 58 0.12 -16.81 3.80
CA ILE A 58 0.64 -16.94 2.44
C ILE A 58 2.10 -17.34 2.53
N VAL A 59 2.48 -18.46 1.92
CA VAL A 59 3.88 -18.87 1.79
C VAL A 59 4.37 -18.42 0.42
N LEU A 60 5.41 -17.59 0.37
CA LEU A 60 5.83 -16.89 -0.86
C LEU A 60 6.18 -17.84 -2.02
N ARG A 61 6.76 -19.00 -1.73
CA ARG A 61 7.12 -20.01 -2.74
C ARG A 61 5.93 -20.81 -3.29
N GLU A 62 4.81 -20.83 -2.57
CA GLU A 62 3.60 -21.60 -2.92
C GLU A 62 2.50 -20.69 -3.48
N ALA A 63 2.56 -19.39 -3.19
CA ALA A 63 1.59 -18.41 -3.65
C ALA A 63 1.58 -18.31 -5.17
N ALA A 64 0.39 -18.17 -5.74
CA ALA A 64 0.23 -17.92 -7.17
C ALA A 64 0.83 -16.56 -7.58
N ASP A 65 0.98 -16.33 -8.88
CA ASP A 65 1.56 -15.09 -9.41
C ASP A 65 0.58 -13.91 -9.32
N ASP A 66 -0.72 -14.19 -9.22
CA ASP A 66 -1.81 -13.21 -9.07
C ASP A 66 -2.14 -12.85 -7.61
N GLU A 67 -1.48 -13.49 -6.64
CA GLU A 67 -1.60 -13.15 -5.22
C GLU A 67 -0.91 -11.81 -4.94
N ALA A 68 -1.69 -10.76 -4.67
CA ALA A 68 -1.22 -9.37 -4.63
C ALA A 68 -0.08 -9.13 -3.62
N LEU A 69 -0.22 -9.65 -2.39
CA LEU A 69 0.80 -9.46 -1.34
C LEU A 69 2.09 -10.24 -1.65
N ALA A 70 1.95 -11.46 -2.18
CA ALA A 70 3.10 -12.26 -2.60
C ALA A 70 3.85 -11.58 -3.75
N HIS A 71 3.11 -11.08 -4.74
CA HIS A 71 3.69 -10.35 -5.87
C HIS A 71 4.48 -9.12 -5.43
N LEU A 72 3.91 -8.29 -4.54
CA LEU A 72 4.60 -7.15 -3.96
C LEU A 72 5.91 -7.55 -3.27
N VAL A 73 5.88 -8.58 -2.42
CA VAL A 73 7.06 -9.05 -1.70
C VAL A 73 8.13 -9.53 -2.66
N ARG A 74 7.77 -10.32 -3.69
CA ARG A 74 8.72 -10.74 -4.75
C ARG A 74 9.34 -9.54 -5.45
N LEU A 75 8.53 -8.54 -5.80
CA LEU A 75 8.96 -7.34 -6.49
C LEU A 75 9.96 -6.53 -5.65
N VAL A 76 9.71 -6.38 -4.34
CA VAL A 76 10.64 -5.75 -3.40
C VAL A 76 11.94 -6.56 -3.27
N LEU A 77 11.86 -7.87 -3.06
CA LEU A 77 13.04 -8.74 -2.94
C LEU A 77 13.91 -8.71 -4.21
N GLN A 78 13.28 -8.75 -5.39
CA GLN A 78 13.95 -8.64 -6.68
C GLN A 78 14.64 -7.28 -6.84
N ARG A 79 13.95 -6.19 -6.48
CA ARG A 79 14.50 -4.82 -6.54
C ARG A 79 15.75 -4.66 -5.69
N LEU A 80 15.77 -5.29 -4.52
CA LEU A 80 16.89 -5.26 -3.57
C LEU A 80 17.96 -6.32 -3.85
N ARG A 81 17.71 -7.27 -4.75
CA ARG A 81 18.57 -8.45 -5.00
C ARG A 81 18.79 -9.30 -3.74
N ALA A 82 17.79 -9.36 -2.85
CA ALA A 82 17.86 -9.99 -1.54
C ALA A 82 17.57 -11.51 -1.56
N GLY A 83 17.82 -12.18 -2.69
CA GLY A 83 17.39 -13.56 -2.92
C GLY A 83 15.92 -13.67 -3.34
N ARG A 84 15.50 -14.88 -3.74
CA ARG A 84 14.13 -15.13 -4.21
C ARG A 84 13.13 -15.40 -3.08
N ASP A 85 13.59 -16.07 -2.03
CA ASP A 85 12.74 -16.53 -0.93
C ASP A 85 13.56 -16.68 0.36
N PRO A 86 14.02 -15.56 0.96
CA PRO A 86 14.73 -15.60 2.23
C PRO A 86 13.79 -16.04 3.36
N ASP A 87 14.36 -16.59 4.43
CA ASP A 87 13.60 -16.99 5.62
C ASP A 87 13.14 -15.73 6.37
N LEU A 88 11.87 -15.35 6.19
CA LEU A 88 11.25 -14.16 6.77
C LEU A 88 9.82 -14.45 7.22
N THR A 89 9.38 -13.76 8.27
CA THR A 89 7.97 -13.69 8.66
C THR A 89 7.51 -12.24 8.56
N ILE A 90 6.44 -12.00 7.81
CA ILE A 90 5.84 -10.69 7.58
C ILE A 90 4.43 -10.71 8.18
N THR A 91 4.21 -10.05 9.30
CA THR A 91 2.90 -9.96 9.95
C THR A 91 2.24 -8.62 9.63
N VAL A 92 0.99 -8.64 9.21
CA VAL A 92 0.23 -7.46 8.77
C VAL A 92 -1.03 -7.31 9.61
N THR A 93 -1.24 -6.10 10.10
CA THR A 93 -2.48 -5.65 10.76
C THR A 93 -2.88 -4.27 10.25
N SER A 94 -4.17 -3.96 10.23
CA SER A 94 -4.73 -2.76 9.62
C SER A 94 -6.00 -2.32 10.32
N THR A 95 -6.06 -1.05 10.69
CA THR A 95 -7.30 -0.39 11.09
C THR A 95 -7.99 0.31 9.93
N VAL A 96 -7.42 0.26 8.71
CA VAL A 96 -8.03 0.83 7.52
C VAL A 96 -9.19 -0.06 7.07
N PRO A 97 -10.42 0.47 6.95
CA PRO A 97 -11.57 -0.31 6.49
C PRO A 97 -11.35 -0.90 5.09
N ILE A 98 -11.57 -2.21 4.97
CA ILE A 98 -11.41 -2.97 3.73
C ILE A 98 -12.59 -2.69 2.79
N ALA A 99 -12.32 -2.51 1.49
CA ALA A 99 -13.35 -2.31 0.46
C ALA A 99 -14.32 -1.12 0.70
N ARG A 100 -13.83 -0.06 1.38
CA ARG A 100 -14.57 1.19 1.67
C ARG A 100 -14.06 2.44 0.93
N GLY A 101 -13.24 2.27 -0.13
CA GLY A 101 -12.63 3.40 -0.83
C GLY A 101 -11.48 4.12 -0.09
N MET A 102 -11.08 3.62 1.09
CA MET A 102 -10.05 4.24 1.94
C MET A 102 -8.60 3.84 1.60
N GLY A 103 -8.38 3.14 0.49
CA GLY A 103 -7.04 2.74 0.05
C GLY A 103 -6.38 1.67 0.93
N SER A 104 -7.15 0.73 1.51
CA SER A 104 -6.61 -0.32 2.38
C SER A 104 -5.52 -1.17 1.71
N GLY A 105 -5.69 -1.53 0.43
CA GLY A 105 -4.69 -2.29 -0.32
C GLY A 105 -3.37 -1.52 -0.48
N ALA A 106 -3.46 -0.24 -0.85
CA ALA A 106 -2.30 0.65 -0.95
C ALA A 106 -1.61 0.84 0.42
N ALA A 107 -2.38 0.99 1.51
CA ALA A 107 -1.86 1.11 2.87
C ALA A 107 -1.09 -0.13 3.29
N VAL A 108 -1.69 -1.32 3.17
CA VAL A 108 -1.03 -2.58 3.50
C VAL A 108 0.23 -2.79 2.67
N SER A 109 0.14 -2.60 1.35
CA SER A 109 1.28 -2.75 0.44
C SER A 109 2.42 -1.79 0.79
N THR A 110 2.09 -0.53 1.08
CA THR A 110 3.08 0.48 1.49
C THR A 110 3.76 0.11 2.80
N ALA A 111 3.00 -0.36 3.79
CA ALA A 111 3.54 -0.78 5.08
C ALA A 111 4.51 -1.97 4.92
N ILE A 112 4.13 -3.00 4.15
CA ILE A 112 4.98 -4.17 3.85
C ILE A 112 6.27 -3.73 3.15
N ALA A 113 6.16 -2.96 2.07
CA ALA A 113 7.32 -2.52 1.29
C ALA A 113 8.32 -1.75 2.18
N ARG A 114 7.83 -0.80 2.99
CA ARG A 114 8.66 -0.03 3.92
C ARG A 114 9.32 -0.92 4.98
N ALA A 115 8.56 -1.82 5.60
CA ALA A 115 9.06 -2.68 6.66
C ALA A 115 10.13 -3.65 6.11
N LEU A 116 9.87 -4.25 4.94
CA LEU A 116 10.77 -5.21 4.29
C LEU A 116 12.06 -4.54 3.81
N ILE A 117 11.99 -3.41 3.13
CA ILE A 117 13.17 -2.65 2.67
C ILE A 117 14.04 -2.28 3.88
N LYS A 118 13.42 -1.74 4.94
CA LYS A 118 14.12 -1.38 6.17
C LYS A 118 14.72 -2.59 6.88
N HIS A 119 14.01 -3.71 6.91
CA HIS A 119 14.48 -4.94 7.55
C HIS A 119 15.73 -5.50 6.88
N LEU A 120 15.79 -5.41 5.56
CA LEU A 120 16.93 -5.83 4.74
C LEU A 120 18.09 -4.81 4.75
N GLY A 121 18.03 -3.79 5.61
CA GLY A 121 19.12 -2.81 5.77
C GLY A 121 19.17 -1.75 4.68
N HIS A 122 18.10 -1.59 3.89
CA HIS A 122 18.01 -0.60 2.83
C HIS A 122 17.10 0.58 3.23
N TRP A 123 17.27 1.69 2.50
CA TRP A 123 16.38 2.84 2.57
C TRP A 123 15.82 3.12 1.17
N ALA A 124 14.55 3.53 1.10
CA ALA A 124 13.89 3.91 -0.14
C ALA A 124 13.10 5.20 0.08
N ALA A 125 13.17 6.11 -0.89
CA ALA A 125 12.35 7.31 -0.89
C ALA A 125 10.87 6.97 -1.12
N SER A 126 9.96 7.83 -0.67
CA SER A 126 8.51 7.66 -0.88
C SER A 126 8.13 7.42 -2.34
N ARG A 127 8.85 8.05 -3.29
CA ARG A 127 8.67 7.81 -4.73
C ARG A 127 8.89 6.35 -5.09
N THR A 128 10.00 5.76 -4.65
CA THR A 128 10.30 4.35 -4.90
C THR A 128 9.28 3.43 -4.24
N ILE A 129 8.81 3.76 -3.03
CA ILE A 129 7.74 2.98 -2.40
C ILE A 129 6.45 3.05 -3.22
N SER A 130 6.02 4.24 -3.65
CA SER A 130 4.85 4.43 -4.51
C SER A 130 4.96 3.65 -5.82
N GLU A 131 6.13 3.68 -6.48
CA GLU A 131 6.38 2.92 -7.72
C GLU A 131 6.24 1.42 -7.53
N LEU A 132 6.81 0.85 -6.45
CA LEU A 132 6.72 -0.59 -6.17
C LEU A 132 5.27 -1.01 -5.87
N VAL A 133 4.54 -0.20 -5.10
CA VAL A 133 3.12 -0.46 -4.79
C VAL A 133 2.26 -0.33 -6.05
N TYR A 134 2.48 0.71 -6.86
CA TYR A 134 1.78 0.88 -8.13
C TYR A 134 2.00 -0.31 -9.07
N GLN A 135 3.25 -0.78 -9.21
CA GLN A 135 3.56 -1.94 -10.04
C GLN A 135 2.81 -3.20 -9.58
N ALA A 136 2.68 -3.40 -8.27
CA ALA A 136 1.89 -4.51 -7.73
C ALA A 136 0.39 -4.34 -7.97
N GLU A 137 -0.15 -3.12 -7.89
CA GLU A 137 -1.55 -2.82 -8.17
C GLU A 137 -1.92 -2.98 -9.65
N VAL A 138 -1.02 -2.66 -10.58
CA VAL A 138 -1.27 -2.80 -12.03
C VAL A 138 -1.59 -4.25 -12.39
N LEU A 139 -0.88 -5.21 -11.79
CA LEU A 139 -1.11 -6.63 -12.05
C LEU A 139 -2.50 -7.09 -11.57
N TYR A 140 -2.97 -6.56 -10.45
CA TYR A 140 -4.21 -7.00 -9.79
C TYR A 140 -5.46 -6.26 -10.27
N HIS A 141 -5.38 -4.93 -10.48
CA HIS A 141 -6.52 -4.08 -10.86
C HIS A 141 -6.52 -3.69 -12.35
N GLY A 142 -5.47 -4.04 -13.11
CA GLY A 142 -5.33 -3.73 -14.54
C GLY A 142 -5.01 -2.25 -14.82
N THR A 143 -5.89 -1.33 -14.42
CA THR A 143 -5.76 0.12 -14.68
C THR A 143 -5.88 0.97 -13.40
N PRO A 144 -4.98 0.80 -12.41
CA PRO A 144 -4.95 1.66 -11.25
C PRO A 144 -4.74 3.13 -11.67
N SER A 145 -5.43 4.06 -11.01
CA SER A 145 -5.26 5.49 -11.27
C SER A 145 -3.90 6.02 -10.81
N GLY A 146 -3.26 5.35 -9.85
CA GLY A 146 -1.99 5.78 -9.25
C GLY A 146 -2.14 6.76 -8.07
N ILE A 147 -3.36 7.25 -7.82
CA ILE A 147 -3.62 8.23 -6.75
C ILE A 147 -3.40 7.63 -5.36
N ASP A 148 -3.84 6.39 -5.14
CA ASP A 148 -3.86 5.74 -3.83
C ASP A 148 -2.44 5.49 -3.31
N ASN A 149 -1.62 4.77 -4.08
CA ASN A 149 -0.23 4.52 -3.69
C ASN A 149 0.57 5.82 -3.51
N THR A 150 0.26 6.87 -4.28
CA THR A 150 0.98 8.14 -4.19
C THR A 150 0.66 8.83 -2.87
N VAL A 151 -0.63 9.04 -2.54
CA VAL A 151 -1.03 9.67 -1.27
C VAL A 151 -0.46 8.90 -0.09
N VAL A 152 -0.60 7.58 -0.11
CA VAL A 152 -0.24 6.71 1.01
C VAL A 152 1.29 6.64 1.20
N ALA A 153 2.07 6.53 0.13
CA ALA A 153 3.52 6.44 0.23
C ALA A 153 4.17 7.78 0.60
N PHE A 154 3.61 8.91 0.16
CA PHE A 154 4.11 10.25 0.49
C PHE A 154 3.58 10.76 1.82
N GLU A 155 2.42 10.29 2.29
CA GLU A 155 1.74 10.77 3.49
C GLU A 155 1.47 12.28 3.43
N LYS A 156 1.14 12.78 2.24
CA LYS A 156 0.86 14.20 2.01
C LYS A 156 -0.35 14.39 1.12
N PRO A 157 -1.06 15.52 1.24
CA PRO A 157 -2.06 15.95 0.28
C PRO A 157 -1.47 16.04 -1.12
N ILE A 158 -2.18 15.50 -2.12
CA ILE A 158 -1.76 15.58 -3.52
C ILE A 158 -2.86 16.14 -4.41
N PHE A 159 -2.44 16.94 -5.37
CA PHE A 159 -3.20 17.25 -6.58
C PHE A 159 -2.72 16.29 -7.67
N PHE A 160 -3.64 15.56 -8.29
CA PHE A 160 -3.34 14.46 -9.20
C PHE A 160 -4.12 14.61 -10.50
N VAL A 161 -3.45 14.42 -11.62
CA VAL A 161 -4.05 14.32 -12.95
C VAL A 161 -3.45 13.10 -13.65
N LYS A 162 -4.31 12.17 -14.05
CA LYS A 162 -3.87 10.94 -14.73
C LYS A 162 -3.11 11.31 -16.01
N ASP A 163 -1.98 10.64 -16.25
CA ASP A 163 -1.07 10.83 -17.40
C ASP A 163 -0.35 12.19 -17.48
N GLU A 164 -0.74 13.20 -16.68
CA GLU A 164 -0.04 14.49 -16.57
C GLU A 164 0.86 14.59 -15.34
N GLY A 165 0.54 13.85 -14.27
CA GLY A 165 1.37 13.75 -13.07
C GLY A 165 0.66 14.22 -11.81
N TRP A 166 1.45 14.51 -10.77
CA TRP A 166 0.93 14.92 -9.47
C TRP A 166 1.91 15.82 -8.73
N GLU A 167 1.36 16.61 -7.82
CA GLU A 167 2.13 17.51 -6.96
C GLU A 167 1.65 17.44 -5.52
N VAL A 168 2.59 17.60 -4.59
CA VAL A 168 2.27 17.78 -3.17
C VAL A 168 1.88 19.24 -2.96
N PHE A 169 0.79 19.47 -2.22
CA PHE A 169 0.44 20.80 -1.73
C PHE A 169 0.34 20.83 -0.21
N TRP A 170 0.34 22.05 0.34
CA TRP A 170 0.26 22.30 1.77
C TRP A 170 -1.08 22.93 2.10
N VAL A 171 -1.75 22.43 3.14
CA VAL A 171 -2.98 23.02 3.65
C VAL A 171 -2.59 24.14 4.61
N ALA A 172 -3.03 25.37 4.34
CA ALA A 172 -2.64 26.55 5.11
C ALA A 172 -3.18 26.56 6.56
N GLN A 173 -4.26 25.82 6.81
CA GLN A 173 -4.89 25.69 8.13
C GLN A 173 -5.28 24.22 8.38
N PRO A 174 -5.37 23.78 9.65
CA PRO A 174 -5.86 22.44 9.97
C PRO A 174 -7.24 22.18 9.36
N LEU A 175 -7.38 21.07 8.65
CA LEU A 175 -8.64 20.63 8.07
C LEU A 175 -9.19 19.48 8.90
N LEU A 176 -10.33 19.69 9.56
CA LEU A 176 -11.06 18.64 10.27
C LEU A 176 -12.02 17.95 9.30
N LEU A 177 -11.85 16.64 9.12
CA LEU A 177 -12.69 15.81 8.26
C LEU A 177 -13.51 14.84 9.10
N ALA A 178 -14.83 14.83 8.90
CA ALA A 178 -15.70 13.77 9.39
C ALA A 178 -15.96 12.79 8.24
N ILE A 179 -15.50 11.54 8.39
CA ILE A 179 -15.67 10.47 7.39
C ILE A 179 -16.74 9.51 7.91
N GLY A 180 -17.83 9.36 7.14
CA GLY A 180 -18.88 8.39 7.43
C GLY A 180 -18.66 7.10 6.62
N ASP A 181 -18.41 5.98 7.31
CA ASP A 181 -18.44 4.65 6.70
C ASP A 181 -19.88 4.10 6.74
N THR A 182 -20.42 3.74 5.57
CA THR A 182 -21.77 3.17 5.45
C THR A 182 -21.86 1.72 5.92
N GLY A 183 -20.73 1.03 6.06
CA GLY A 183 -20.71 -0.40 6.37
C GLY A 183 -20.97 -1.30 5.15
N ILE A 184 -21.13 -0.75 3.95
CA ILE A 184 -21.43 -1.49 2.71
C ILE A 184 -20.19 -1.58 1.82
N GLU A 185 -19.83 -2.79 1.37
CA GLU A 185 -18.63 -3.00 0.57
C GLU A 185 -18.87 -2.51 -0.85
N SER A 186 -17.92 -1.74 -1.39
CA SER A 186 -18.03 -1.27 -2.77
C SER A 186 -17.74 -2.41 -3.74
N SER A 187 -18.70 -2.74 -4.62
CA SER A 187 -18.45 -3.59 -5.78
C SER A 187 -17.75 -2.76 -6.88
N THR A 188 -16.44 -2.56 -6.74
CA THR A 188 -15.61 -1.98 -7.81
C THR A 188 -15.34 -3.08 -8.84
N ARG A 189 -16.26 -3.24 -9.78
CA ARG A 189 -16.10 -4.03 -11.01
C ARG A 189 -15.83 -3.12 -12.20
#